data_AF-A0A352IS18-F1
#
_entry.id   AF-A0A352IS18-F1
#
_cell.length_a   1.000
_cell.length_b   1.000
_cell.length_c   1.000
_cell.angle_alpha   90.00
_cell.angle_beta   90.00
_cell.angle_gamma   90.00
#
_symmetry.space_group_name_H-M   'P 1'
#
loop_
_entity.id
_entity.type
_entity.pdbx_description
1 polymer ?
#
loop_
_entity_poly.entity_id
_entity_poly.type
_entity_poly.pdbx_seq_one_letter_code
_entity_poly.pdbx_strand_id
1 'polypeptide(L)'
;QIARVVGLSDSVLFDKEDPNAPVNRRISIIVLNKKTVDNIQSSAGQSDEPLIDLTQPTEAEQEAARERLESGEWLQEQEEPAPGELNW
;
A
#
# COMPACT_ATOMS: atom_id res chain seq x y z
N GLN A 1 1.40 -3.98 3.05
CA GLN A 1 1.98 -4.96 2.11
C GLN A 1 0.89 -5.80 1.45
N ILE A 2 1.01 -6.01 0.14
CA ILE A 2 0.16 -6.91 -0.65
C ILE A 2 1.04 -8.05 -1.16
N ALA A 3 0.65 -9.30 -0.85
CA ALA A 3 1.43 -10.48 -1.24
C ALA A 3 1.27 -10.81 -2.73
N ARG A 4 0.04 -10.80 -3.26
CA ARG A 4 -0.26 -11.17 -4.65
C ARG A 4 -1.61 -10.62 -5.09
N VAL A 5 -1.71 -10.25 -6.37
CA VAL A 5 -2.98 -9.91 -7.05
C VAL A 5 -3.22 -10.92 -8.17
N VAL A 6 -4.46 -11.41 -8.29
CA VAL A 6 -4.85 -12.35 -9.34
C VAL A 6 -6.13 -11.86 -10.02
N GLY A 7 -6.11 -11.75 -11.35
CA GLY A 7 -7.30 -11.50 -12.16
C GLY A 7 -7.90 -12.82 -12.63
N LEU A 8 -9.13 -13.11 -12.20
CA LEU A 8 -9.88 -14.31 -12.62
C LEU A 8 -10.88 -14.01 -13.75
N SER A 9 -11.19 -12.74 -14.02
CA SER A 9 -12.15 -12.30 -15.04
C SER A 9 -13.45 -13.13 -15.00
N ASP A 10 -13.81 -13.79 -16.10
CA ASP A 10 -15.00 -14.62 -16.32
C ASP A 10 -14.74 -16.12 -16.15
N SER A 11 -13.52 -16.53 -15.78
CA SER A 11 -13.17 -17.95 -15.64
C SER A 11 -13.89 -18.66 -14.48
N VAL A 12 -14.40 -17.90 -13.51
CA VAL A 12 -15.10 -18.43 -12.32
C VAL A 12 -16.37 -17.61 -12.03
N LEU A 13 -17.38 -17.79 -12.87
CA LEU A 13 -18.74 -17.28 -12.61
C LEU A 13 -19.29 -17.91 -11.33
N PHE A 14 -19.89 -17.07 -10.49
CA PHE A 14 -20.51 -17.48 -9.23
C PHE A 14 -21.95 -17.85 -9.43
N ASP A 15 -22.68 -17.00 -10.13
CA ASP A 15 -23.93 -17.37 -10.77
C ASP A 15 -23.62 -17.77 -12.21
N LYS A 16 -23.79 -19.06 -12.50
CA LYS A 16 -23.57 -19.64 -13.83
C LYS A 16 -24.79 -19.52 -14.74
N GLU A 17 -25.97 -19.34 -14.15
CA GLU A 17 -27.24 -19.27 -14.89
C GLU A 17 -27.42 -17.88 -15.52
N ASP A 18 -26.95 -16.82 -14.84
CA ASP A 18 -26.85 -15.47 -15.41
C ASP A 18 -25.39 -14.95 -15.40
N PRO A 19 -24.67 -15.07 -16.52
CA PRO A 19 -23.31 -14.55 -16.64
C PRO A 19 -23.17 -13.04 -16.44
N ASN A 20 -24.22 -12.26 -16.72
CA ASN A 20 -24.20 -10.79 -16.62
C ASN A 20 -24.60 -10.26 -15.24
N ALA A 21 -24.96 -11.17 -14.32
CA ALA A 21 -25.37 -10.82 -12.97
C ALA A 21 -24.29 -9.96 -12.27
N PRO A 22 -24.67 -8.88 -11.56
CA PRO A 22 -23.73 -8.03 -10.85
C PRO A 22 -22.84 -8.78 -9.84
N VAL A 23 -23.32 -9.88 -9.27
CA VAL A 23 -22.59 -10.73 -8.30
C VAL A 23 -21.31 -11.34 -8.87
N ASN A 24 -21.21 -11.47 -10.19
CA ASN A 24 -20.02 -11.98 -10.86
C ASN A 24 -18.89 -10.92 -10.95
N ARG A 25 -19.17 -9.65 -10.63
CA ARG A 25 -18.17 -8.56 -10.57
C ARG A 25 -17.75 -8.33 -9.10
N ARG A 26 -16.74 -9.07 -8.63
CA ARG A 26 -16.28 -9.02 -7.23
C ARG A 26 -14.77 -8.88 -7.07
N ILE A 27 -14.37 -8.33 -5.93
CA ILE A 27 -12.99 -8.31 -5.44
C ILE A 27 -12.97 -9.07 -4.11
N SER A 28 -12.17 -10.13 -4.04
CA SER A 28 -11.96 -10.89 -2.80
C SER A 28 -10.66 -10.46 -2.15
N ILE A 29 -10.75 -9.95 -0.92
CA ILE A 29 -9.58 -9.57 -0.12
C ILE A 29 -9.37 -10.67 0.92
N ILE A 30 -8.20 -11.31 0.86
CA ILE A 30 -7.84 -12.41 1.78
C ILE A 30 -6.74 -11.91 2.71
N VAL A 31 -7.01 -11.95 4.02
CA VAL A 31 -6.02 -11.63 5.05
C VAL A 31 -5.26 -12.90 5.40
N LEU A 32 -3.96 -12.90 5.17
CA LEU A 32 -3.09 -14.06 5.39
C LEU A 32 -2.54 -14.06 6.82
N ASN A 33 -2.44 -15.24 7.42
CA ASN A 33 -1.61 -15.44 8.61
C ASN A 33 -0.15 -15.68 8.20
N LYS A 34 0.78 -15.57 9.17
CA LYS A 34 2.23 -15.70 8.91
C LYS A 34 2.60 -17.01 8.20
N LYS A 35 2.09 -18.16 8.65
CA LYS A 35 2.35 -19.47 8.04
C LYS A 35 1.88 -19.53 6.58
N THR A 36 0.73 -18.94 6.24
CA THR A 36 0.22 -18.92 4.87
C THR A 36 1.08 -18.06 3.96
N VAL A 37 1.62 -16.95 4.46
CA VAL A 37 2.57 -16.10 3.72
C VAL A 37 3.83 -16.91 3.36
N ASP A 38 4.45 -17.58 4.34
CA ASP A 38 5.68 -18.36 4.12
C ASP A 38 5.48 -19.48 3.06
N ASN A 39 4.32 -20.15 3.08
CA ASN A 39 3.99 -21.19 2.10
C ASN A 39 3.77 -20.64 0.69
N ILE A 40 3.15 -19.46 0.57
CA ILE A 40 2.94 -18.81 -0.72
C ILE A 40 4.27 -18.35 -1.30
N GLN A 41 5.16 -17.75 -0.50
CA GLN A 41 6.49 -17.32 -0.93
C GLN A 41 7.33 -18.51 -1.42
N SER A 42 7.39 -19.59 -0.63
CA SER A 42 8.14 -20.81 -0.99
C SER A 42 7.60 -21.52 -2.24
N SER A 43 6.28 -21.56 -2.43
CA SER A 43 5.67 -22.22 -3.59
C SER A 43 5.77 -21.38 -4.88
N ALA A 44 5.85 -20.05 -4.75
CA ALA A 44 5.91 -19.15 -5.90
C ALA A 44 7.33 -18.95 -6.46
N GLY A 45 8.38 -19.42 -5.76
CA GLY A 45 9.77 -19.13 -6.12
C GLY A 45 10.09 -17.63 -6.11
N GLN A 46 9.23 -16.81 -5.50
CA GLN A 46 9.39 -15.37 -5.40
C GLN A 46 10.22 -15.04 -4.16
N SER A 47 11.15 -14.08 -4.33
CA SER A 47 11.94 -13.49 -3.26
C SER A 47 11.05 -12.98 -2.12
N ASP A 48 11.63 -12.91 -0.92
CA ASP A 48 10.99 -12.60 0.36
C ASP A 48 10.36 -11.18 0.44
N GLU A 49 10.27 -10.48 -0.69
CA GLU A 49 9.84 -9.10 -0.78
C GLU A 49 8.36 -9.04 -1.24
N PRO A 50 7.48 -8.35 -0.50
CA PRO A 50 6.11 -8.12 -0.93
C PRO A 50 6.11 -7.32 -2.23
N LEU A 51 5.41 -7.81 -3.25
CA LEU A 51 5.39 -7.19 -4.59
C LEU A 51 4.92 -5.72 -4.56
N ILE A 52 4.08 -5.35 -3.58
CA ILE A 52 3.63 -3.97 -3.36
C ILE A 52 3.61 -3.68 -1.86
N ASP A 53 4.53 -2.85 -1.38
CA ASP A 53 4.51 -2.30 -0.02
C ASP A 53 4.10 -0.83 0.01
N LEU A 54 2.79 -0.57 0.19
CA LEU A 54 2.24 0.78 0.33
C LEU A 54 2.55 1.42 1.70
N THR A 55 3.26 0.74 2.60
CA THR A 55 3.64 1.29 3.91
C THR A 55 5.04 1.90 3.91
N GLN A 56 5.82 1.68 2.85
CA GLN A 56 7.12 2.29 2.68
C GLN A 56 7.04 3.42 1.63
N PRO A 57 7.63 4.59 1.92
CA PRO A 57 7.74 5.65 0.93
C PRO A 57 8.59 5.17 -0.25
N THR A 58 8.24 5.63 -1.45
CA THR A 58 8.98 5.32 -2.68
C THR A 58 10.42 5.86 -2.60
N GLU A 59 11.35 5.28 -3.36
CA GLU A 59 12.75 5.74 -3.37
C GLU A 59 12.87 7.24 -3.67
N ALA A 60 12.08 7.75 -4.60
CA ALA A 60 12.04 9.17 -4.94
C ALA A 60 11.55 10.06 -3.77
N GLU A 61 10.57 9.59 -2.99
CA GLU A 61 10.11 10.30 -1.78
C GLU A 61 11.16 10.24 -0.67
N GLN A 62 11.90 9.13 -0.55
CA GLN A 62 13.00 8.99 0.40
C GLN A 62 14.17 9.90 0.04
N GLU A 63 14.53 10.00 -1.24
CA GLU A 63 15.57 10.91 -1.75
C GLU A 63 15.18 12.37 -1.53
N ALA A 64 13.96 12.78 -1.90
CA ALA A 64 13.46 14.12 -1.64
C ALA A 64 13.41 14.45 -0.13
N ALA A 65 13.07 13.47 0.72
CA ALA A 65 13.12 13.64 2.17
C ALA A 65 14.58 13.80 2.66
N ARG A 66 15.54 13.05 2.11
CA ARG A 66 16.97 13.20 2.44
C ARG A 66 17.52 14.55 2.01
N GLU A 67 17.22 14.99 0.79
CA GLU A 67 17.63 16.31 0.29
C GLU A 67 17.05 17.44 1.14
N ARG A 68 15.78 17.34 1.56
CA ARG A 68 15.17 18.29 2.51
C ARG A 68 15.86 18.30 3.87
N LEU A 69 16.27 17.13 4.37
CA LEU A 69 16.99 16.99 5.64
C LEU A 69 18.39 17.62 5.55
N GLU A 70 19.10 17.41 4.44
CA GLU A 70 20.45 17.93 4.19
C GLU A 70 20.47 19.44 3.92
N SER A 71 19.47 19.95 3.19
CA SER A 71 19.33 21.39 2.90
C SER A 71 18.92 22.23 4.11
N GLY A 72 18.48 21.59 5.21
CA GLY A 72 18.04 22.29 6.42
C GLY A 72 16.67 22.97 6.28
N GLU A 73 15.96 22.78 5.16
CA GLU A 73 14.60 23.34 4.94
C GLU A 73 13.53 22.77 5.88
N TRP A 74 13.84 21.67 6.58
CA TRP A 74 12.99 21.13 7.64
C TRP A 74 12.94 22.03 8.89
N LEU A 75 13.86 23.00 9.01
CA LEU A 75 13.85 24.00 10.07
C LEU A 75 12.78 25.06 9.73
N GLN A 76 11.55 24.81 10.16
CA GLN A 76 10.51 25.84 10.12
C GLN A 76 10.84 26.90 11.17
N GLU A 77 11.23 28.09 10.72
CA GLU A 77 11.28 29.28 11.57
C GLU A 77 9.83 29.56 12.00
N GLN A 78 9.47 29.12 13.21
CA GLN A 78 8.18 29.44 13.80
C GLN A 78 8.10 30.97 13.87
N GLU A 79 7.25 31.59 13.05
CA GLU A 79 6.97 33.02 13.16
C GLU A 79 6.56 33.31 14.60
N GLU A 80 7.32 34.18 15.28
CA GLU A 80 6.96 34.62 16.61
C GLU A 80 5.54 35.22 16.52
N PRO A 81 4.57 34.74 17.32
CA PRO A 81 3.22 35.24 17.25
C PRO A 81 3.23 36.75 17.52
N ALA A 82 2.43 37.50 16.76
CA ALA A 82 2.36 38.95 16.93
C ALA A 82 2.06 39.29 18.40
N PRO A 83 2.60 40.38 18.96
CA PRO A 83 2.40 40.72 20.37
C PRO A 83 0.90 40.81 20.71
N GLY A 84 0.35 39.76 21.33
CA GLY A 84 -1.07 39.64 21.65
C GLY A 84 -1.78 38.38 21.13
N GLU A 85 -1.19 37.59 20.25
CA GLU A 85 -1.76 36.31 19.82
C GLU A 85 -1.39 35.17 20.80
N LEU A 86 -2.39 34.75 21.58
CA LEU A 86 -2.35 33.52 22.37
C LEU A 86 -2.76 32.35 21.46
N ASN A 87 -1.78 31.62 20.91
CA ASN A 87 -2.03 30.31 20.31
C ASN A 87 -2.07 29.26 21.42
N TRP A 88 -3.27 28.73 21.68
CA TRP A 88 -3.52 27.52 22.46
C TRP A 88 -4.33 26.54 21.61
#